data_AF-A0A2N1Q6U1-F1
#
_entry.id   AF-A0A2N1Q6U1-F1
#
_cell.length_a   1.000
_cell.length_b   1.000
_cell.length_c   1.000
_cell.angle_alpha   90.00
_cell.angle_beta   90.00
_cell.angle_gamma   90.00
#
_symmetry.space_group_name_H-M   'P 1'
#
loop_
_entity.id
_entity.type
_entity.pdbx_description
1 polymer ?
#
loop_
_entity_poly.entity_id
_entity_poly.type
_entity_poly.pdbx_seq_one_letter_code
_entity_poly.pdbx_strand_id
1 'polypeptide(L)'
;FTRDPITKSAVVNQYYETSLSGLFVCGNALHVHDLVDFVSVESEKAGKNAQHYILNGRNKSKQTHPINYNKDIRYVVPQLIDFESIEAPIDLSFRVSHKMDKAIFKILQNNQVIYSKKAKHLAPAEMEKLVLKKEMLLDNSPITILLEEVSI
;
A
#
# COMPACT_ATOMS: atom_id res chain seq x y z
N PHE A 1 9.44 -16.56 -1.48
CA PHE A 1 8.93 -15.28 -0.97
C PHE A 1 7.59 -15.51 -0.25
N THR A 2 7.17 -14.58 0.60
CA THR A 2 5.92 -14.68 1.37
C THR A 2 4.72 -14.38 0.48
N ARG A 3 3.64 -15.17 0.58
CA ARG A 3 2.41 -14.95 -0.19
C ARG A 3 1.33 -14.31 0.67
N ASP A 4 0.61 -13.37 0.08
CA ASP A 4 -0.56 -12.75 0.66
C ASP A 4 -1.80 -13.65 0.40
N PRO A 5 -2.53 -14.07 1.44
CA PRO A 5 -3.62 -15.03 1.30
C PRO A 5 -4.88 -14.43 0.67
N ILE A 6 -5.00 -13.11 0.55
CA ILE A 6 -6.19 -12.43 0.03
C ILE A 6 -6.03 -12.15 -1.46
N THR A 7 -4.95 -11.49 -1.85
CA THR A 7 -4.58 -11.21 -3.26
C THR A 7 -4.07 -12.46 -3.97
N LYS A 8 -3.68 -13.51 -3.21
CA LYS A 8 -3.03 -14.73 -3.71
C LYS A 8 -1.67 -14.48 -4.38
N SER A 9 -1.09 -13.29 -4.20
CA SER A 9 0.20 -12.92 -4.78
C SER A 9 1.30 -12.83 -3.72
N ALA A 10 2.42 -12.17 -4.05
CA ALA A 10 3.49 -11.87 -3.13
C ALA A 10 3.11 -10.74 -2.17
N VAL A 11 3.60 -10.85 -0.94
CA VAL A 11 3.72 -9.70 -0.04
C VAL A 11 4.88 -8.84 -0.54
N VAL A 12 4.64 -7.54 -0.72
CA VAL A 12 5.64 -6.58 -1.21
C VAL A 12 5.76 -5.35 -0.32
N ASN A 13 6.91 -4.69 -0.41
CA ASN A 13 7.14 -3.35 0.14
C ASN A 13 6.67 -2.25 -0.82
N GLN A 14 6.84 -0.97 -0.44
CA GLN A 14 6.47 0.19 -1.27
C GLN A 14 7.21 0.28 -2.60
N TYR A 15 8.28 -0.49 -2.77
CA TYR A 15 9.03 -0.61 -4.01
C TYR A 15 8.55 -1.74 -4.91
N TYR A 16 7.54 -2.48 -4.49
CA TYR A 16 7.04 -3.71 -5.12
C TYR A 16 8.03 -4.88 -5.08
N GLU A 17 9.05 -4.81 -4.20
CA GLU A 17 9.99 -5.90 -3.96
C GLU A 17 9.39 -6.91 -2.98
N THR A 18 9.56 -8.19 -3.28
CA THR A 18 9.14 -9.29 -2.40
C THR A 18 10.20 -9.57 -1.32
N SER A 19 9.93 -10.54 -0.43
CA SER A 19 10.96 -11.03 0.49
C SER A 19 12.12 -11.79 -0.19
N LEU A 20 12.00 -12.14 -1.47
CA LEU A 20 13.13 -12.60 -2.28
C LEU A 20 13.82 -11.38 -2.91
N SER A 21 15.07 -11.14 -2.50
CA SER A 21 15.88 -10.00 -2.94
C SER A 21 15.94 -9.91 -4.47
N GLY A 22 15.68 -8.72 -5.01
CA GLY A 22 15.70 -8.46 -6.45
C GLY A 22 14.51 -9.03 -7.23
N LEU A 23 13.53 -9.66 -6.56
CA LEU A 23 12.27 -10.07 -7.19
C LEU A 23 11.21 -9.01 -6.93
N PHE A 24 10.69 -8.42 -8.01
CA PHE A 24 9.63 -7.42 -8.01
C PHE A 24 8.36 -7.98 -8.66
N VAL A 25 7.18 -7.62 -8.14
CA VAL A 25 5.89 -8.09 -8.65
C VAL A 25 4.94 -6.90 -8.79
N CYS A 26 4.25 -6.78 -9.92
CA CYS A 26 3.36 -5.65 -10.21
C CYS A 26 2.19 -6.06 -11.10
N GLY A 27 1.26 -5.13 -11.34
CA GLY A 27 0.12 -5.29 -12.20
C GLY A 27 -0.86 -6.34 -11.67
N ASN A 28 -1.61 -6.96 -12.58
CA ASN A 28 -2.58 -8.01 -12.22
C ASN A 28 -1.96 -9.28 -11.64
N ALA A 29 -0.64 -9.46 -11.79
CA ALA A 29 0.09 -10.52 -11.09
C ALA A 29 0.25 -10.22 -9.59
N LEU A 30 0.32 -8.94 -9.19
CA LEU A 30 0.35 -8.51 -7.79
C LEU A 30 -1.05 -8.44 -7.18
N HIS A 31 -1.94 -7.70 -7.82
CA HIS A 31 -3.34 -7.56 -7.42
C HIS A 31 -4.18 -7.06 -8.59
N VAL A 32 -5.48 -7.39 -8.58
CA VAL A 32 -6.36 -7.06 -9.72
C VAL A 32 -6.68 -5.57 -9.72
N HIS A 33 -6.24 -4.90 -10.79
CA HIS A 33 -6.57 -3.51 -11.08
C HIS A 33 -7.85 -3.42 -11.90
N ASP A 34 -8.61 -2.35 -11.68
CA ASP A 34 -9.86 -2.12 -12.41
C ASP A 34 -9.63 -1.61 -13.85
N LEU A 35 -8.53 -0.89 -14.08
CA LEU A 35 -8.17 -0.28 -15.37
C LEU A 35 -6.75 -0.66 -15.78
N VAL A 36 -6.55 -0.86 -17.10
CA VAL A 36 -5.23 -1.17 -17.68
C VAL A 36 -4.21 -0.06 -17.44
N ASP A 37 -4.65 1.20 -17.40
CA ASP A 37 -3.77 2.34 -17.12
C ASP A 37 -3.09 2.21 -15.75
N PHE A 38 -3.82 1.69 -14.76
CA PHE A 38 -3.26 1.46 -13.43
C PHE A 38 -2.25 0.32 -13.41
N VAL A 39 -2.48 -0.72 -14.21
CA VAL A 39 -1.49 -1.80 -14.42
C VAL A 39 -0.21 -1.20 -14.97
N SER A 40 -0.30 -0.37 -16.01
CA SER A 40 0.86 0.26 -16.65
C SER A 40 1.64 1.16 -15.70
N VAL A 41 0.95 2.02 -14.94
CA VAL A 41 1.60 2.92 -13.96
C VAL A 41 2.31 2.13 -12.86
N GLU A 42 1.67 1.09 -12.31
CA GLU A 42 2.29 0.25 -11.28
C GLU A 42 3.51 -0.51 -11.83
N SER A 43 3.38 -1.07 -13.04
CA SER A 43 4.47 -1.79 -13.70
C SER A 43 5.66 -0.90 -14.04
N GLU A 44 5.43 0.35 -14.47
CA GLU A 44 6.50 1.31 -14.69
C GLU A 44 7.27 1.60 -13.39
N LYS A 45 6.55 1.81 -12.29
CA LYS A 45 7.15 2.07 -10.97
C LYS A 45 7.97 0.86 -10.49
N ALA A 46 7.45 -0.36 -10.63
CA ALA A 46 8.20 -1.58 -10.30
C ALA A 46 9.47 -1.73 -11.16
N GLY A 47 9.39 -1.43 -12.47
CA GLY A 47 10.55 -1.44 -13.35
C GLY A 47 11.63 -0.44 -12.94
N LYS A 48 11.24 0.79 -12.58
CA LYS A 48 12.17 1.81 -12.07
C LYS A 48 12.84 1.38 -10.76
N ASN A 49 12.09 0.77 -9.85
CA ASN A 49 12.65 0.26 -8.60
C ASN A 49 13.62 -0.91 -8.82
N ALA A 50 13.29 -1.82 -9.75
CA ALA A 50 14.21 -2.89 -10.13
C ALA A 50 15.49 -2.36 -10.77
N GLN A 51 15.39 -1.34 -11.63
CA GLN A 51 16.56 -0.64 -12.18
C GLN A 51 17.40 -0.01 -11.08
N HIS A 52 16.78 0.73 -10.15
CA HIS A 52 17.46 1.34 -9.01
C HIS A 52 18.19 0.29 -8.16
N TYR A 53 17.54 -0.83 -7.88
CA TYR A 53 18.13 -1.95 -7.13
C TYR A 53 19.40 -2.50 -7.81
N ILE A 54 19.39 -2.63 -9.14
CA ILE A 54 20.56 -3.12 -9.90
C ILE A 54 21.71 -2.10 -9.84
N LEU A 55 21.41 -0.80 -9.97
CA LEU A 55 22.43 0.25 -10.05
C LEU A 55 23.04 0.61 -8.69
N ASN A 56 22.23 0.69 -7.64
CA ASN A 56 22.65 1.15 -6.31
C ASN A 56 22.83 0.01 -5.31
N GLY A 57 22.49 -1.21 -5.72
CA GLY A 57 22.47 -2.38 -4.85
C GLY A 57 21.28 -2.37 -3.89
N ARG A 58 21.33 -3.31 -2.95
CA ARG A 58 20.27 -3.53 -1.97
C ARG A 58 20.25 -2.41 -0.93
N ASN A 59 19.07 -1.84 -0.66
CA ASN A 59 18.85 -1.06 0.55
C ASN A 59 19.13 -1.94 1.77
N LYS A 60 20.14 -1.57 2.56
CA LYS A 60 20.67 -2.42 3.64
C LYS A 60 19.66 -2.64 4.76
N SER A 61 18.63 -1.79 4.85
CA SER A 61 17.58 -1.92 5.86
C SER A 61 16.69 -3.12 5.58
N LYS A 62 16.46 -3.92 6.63
CA LYS A 62 15.44 -4.96 6.67
C LYS A 62 14.27 -4.57 7.59
N GLN A 63 14.17 -3.30 7.98
CA GLN A 63 13.11 -2.83 8.88
C GLN A 63 11.84 -2.51 8.09
N THR A 64 11.33 -3.51 7.38
CA THR A 64 10.00 -3.45 6.77
C THR A 64 8.95 -3.76 7.83
N HIS A 65 8.00 -2.83 8.00
CA HIS A 65 6.89 -2.98 8.92
C HIS A 65 5.59 -3.22 8.16
N PRO A 66 4.65 -4.02 8.72
CA PRO A 66 3.35 -4.23 8.11
C PRO A 66 2.48 -2.98 8.18
N ILE A 67 1.67 -2.77 7.16
CA ILE A 67 0.55 -1.84 7.21
C ILE A 67 -0.61 -2.56 7.88
N ASN A 68 -1.01 -2.10 9.05
CA ASN A 68 -2.17 -2.64 9.75
C ASN A 68 -3.43 -1.97 9.21
N TYR A 69 -4.57 -2.65 9.28
CA TYR A 69 -5.85 -2.08 8.90
C TYR A 69 -7.03 -2.71 9.64
N ASN A 70 -8.15 -1.99 9.75
CA ASN A 70 -9.37 -2.52 10.35
C ASN A 70 -10.13 -3.46 9.39
N LYS A 71 -11.10 -4.20 9.95
CA LYS A 71 -11.95 -5.18 9.23
C LYS A 71 -12.71 -4.61 8.02
N ASP A 72 -12.82 -3.30 7.94
CA ASP A 72 -13.55 -2.56 6.91
C ASP A 72 -12.73 -2.46 5.61
N ILE A 73 -11.43 -2.78 5.69
CA ILE A 73 -10.50 -2.92 4.57
C ILE A 73 -10.19 -4.41 4.37
N ARG A 74 -10.30 -4.86 3.12
CA ARG A 74 -10.07 -6.26 2.74
C ARG A 74 -8.58 -6.58 2.62
N TYR A 75 -7.83 -5.70 1.97
CA TYR A 75 -6.37 -5.76 1.86
C TYR A 75 -5.82 -4.39 1.46
N VAL A 76 -4.51 -4.20 1.64
CA VAL A 76 -3.74 -3.06 1.15
C VAL A 76 -2.50 -3.54 0.40
N VAL A 77 -2.11 -2.82 -0.65
CA VAL A 77 -0.88 -2.97 -1.43
C VAL A 77 -0.19 -1.61 -1.48
N PRO A 78 1.11 -1.50 -1.12
CA PRO A 78 1.95 -2.56 -0.57
C PRO A 78 1.45 -3.04 0.81
N GLN A 79 1.86 -4.23 1.22
CA GLN A 79 1.56 -4.77 2.56
C GLN A 79 2.59 -4.32 3.60
N LEU A 80 3.80 -3.99 3.13
CA LEU A 80 4.92 -3.59 3.96
C LEU A 80 5.43 -2.20 3.56
N ILE A 81 6.03 -1.48 4.50
CA ILE A 81 6.79 -0.26 4.25
C ILE A 81 8.16 -0.40 4.90
N ASP A 82 9.23 -0.14 4.15
CA ASP A 82 10.54 0.19 4.71
C ASP A 82 10.57 1.69 5.00
N PHE A 83 10.48 2.04 6.29
CA PHE A 83 10.43 3.43 6.73
C PHE A 83 11.80 4.13 6.70
N GLU A 84 12.89 3.38 6.71
CA GLU A 84 14.24 3.96 6.71
C GLU A 84 14.64 4.48 5.32
N SER A 85 14.12 3.85 4.26
CA SER A 85 14.53 4.13 2.89
C SER A 85 13.52 4.91 2.07
N ILE A 86 12.51 5.57 2.65
CA ILE A 86 11.48 6.29 1.89
C ILE A 86 12.10 7.45 1.08
N GLU A 87 12.12 7.30 -0.23
CA GLU A 87 12.63 8.30 -1.20
C GLU A 87 11.51 9.02 -1.97
N ALA A 88 10.34 8.40 -2.09
CA ALA A 88 9.22 8.91 -2.87
C ALA A 88 7.89 8.69 -2.12
N PRO A 89 6.81 9.40 -2.50
CA PRO A 89 5.48 9.12 -1.98
C PRO A 89 5.07 7.66 -2.17
N ILE A 90 4.41 7.13 -1.15
CA ILE A 90 3.93 5.74 -1.11
C ILE A 90 2.51 5.71 -1.64
N ASP A 91 2.31 4.98 -2.74
CA ASP A 91 0.99 4.72 -3.28
C ASP A 91 0.37 3.54 -2.53
N LEU A 92 -0.73 3.79 -1.84
CA LEU A 92 -1.51 2.80 -1.11
C LEU A 92 -2.76 2.48 -1.93
N SER A 93 -2.82 1.27 -2.46
CA SER A 93 -4.00 0.73 -3.14
C SER A 93 -4.71 -0.26 -2.22
N PHE A 94 -6.02 -0.17 -2.09
CA PHE A 94 -6.78 -1.05 -1.21
C PHE A 94 -8.18 -1.34 -1.74
N ARG A 95 -8.80 -2.40 -1.24
CA ARG A 95 -10.22 -2.69 -1.47
C ARG A 95 -10.94 -2.76 -0.14
N VAL A 96 -12.16 -2.24 -0.09
CA VAL A 96 -13.02 -2.32 1.09
C VAL A 96 -13.62 -3.72 1.23
N SER A 97 -14.03 -4.09 2.45
CA SER A 97 -14.63 -5.40 2.71
C SER A 97 -16.13 -5.47 2.40
N HIS A 98 -16.83 -4.34 2.42
CA HIS A 98 -18.26 -4.21 2.11
C HIS A 98 -18.58 -2.82 1.54
N LYS A 99 -19.82 -2.63 1.08
CA LYS A 99 -20.27 -1.34 0.52
C LYS A 99 -20.46 -0.29 1.62
N MET A 100 -20.07 0.95 1.37
CA MET A 100 -20.33 2.09 2.26
C MET A 100 -20.66 3.35 1.43
N ASP A 101 -21.73 4.05 1.79
CA ASP A 101 -22.11 5.26 1.05
C ASP A 101 -21.22 6.46 1.38
N LYS A 102 -20.88 6.63 2.66
CA LYS A 102 -19.99 7.69 3.16
C LYS A 102 -19.08 7.11 4.23
N ALA A 103 -17.80 7.36 4.08
CA ALA A 103 -16.80 6.94 5.06
C ALA A 103 -15.71 8.00 5.22
N ILE A 104 -14.94 7.88 6.30
CA ILE A 104 -13.72 8.63 6.53
C ILE A 104 -12.58 7.64 6.60
N PHE A 105 -11.62 7.82 5.71
CA PHE A 105 -10.34 7.15 5.77
C PHE A 105 -9.41 7.91 6.72
N LYS A 106 -8.65 7.19 7.54
CA LYS A 106 -7.61 7.73 8.42
C LYS A 106 -6.35 6.88 8.34
N ILE A 107 -5.19 7.53 8.30
CA ILE A 107 -3.91 6.87 8.57
C ILE A 107 -3.48 7.31 9.96
N LEU A 108 -3.21 6.33 10.81
CA LEU A 108 -2.70 6.52 12.15
C LEU A 108 -1.25 6.07 12.21
N GLN A 109 -0.46 6.77 13.02
CA GLN A 109 0.86 6.36 13.44
C GLN A 109 1.02 6.72 14.91
N ASN A 110 1.48 5.78 15.75
CA ASN A 110 1.56 5.96 17.21
C ASN A 110 0.27 6.51 17.84
N ASN A 111 -0.89 5.98 17.43
CA ASN A 111 -2.23 6.40 17.86
C ASN A 111 -2.62 7.84 17.49
N GLN A 112 -1.83 8.54 16.67
CA GLN A 112 -2.15 9.87 16.16
C GLN A 112 -2.61 9.80 14.71
N VAL A 113 -3.65 10.56 14.35
CA VAL A 113 -4.12 10.66 12.96
C VAL A 113 -3.17 11.59 12.19
N ILE A 114 -2.43 11.02 11.24
CA ILE A 114 -1.48 11.76 10.38
C ILE A 114 -2.09 12.14 9.03
N TYR A 115 -3.17 11.47 8.63
CA TYR A 115 -3.88 11.75 7.39
C TYR A 115 -5.37 11.40 7.54
N SER A 116 -6.24 12.21 6.92
CA SER A 116 -7.66 11.88 6.82
C SER A 116 -8.27 12.37 5.49
N LYS A 117 -9.17 11.56 4.92
CA LYS A 117 -9.89 11.89 3.68
C LYS A 117 -11.31 11.32 3.73
N LYS A 118 -12.28 12.12 3.31
CA LYS A 118 -13.66 11.65 3.10
C LYS A 118 -13.73 10.81 1.83
N ALA A 119 -14.46 9.70 1.89
CA ALA A 119 -14.74 8.82 0.78
C ALA A 119 -16.26 8.61 0.62
N LYS A 120 -16.69 8.27 -0.59
CA LYS A 120 -18.11 8.04 -0.92
C LYS A 120 -18.23 6.87 -1.88
N HIS A 121 -19.37 6.19 -1.85
CA HIS A 121 -19.72 5.11 -2.79
C HIS A 121 -18.67 4.01 -2.87
N LEU A 122 -18.14 3.59 -1.71
CA LEU A 122 -17.14 2.56 -1.63
C LEU A 122 -17.76 1.20 -1.94
N ALA A 123 -17.11 0.42 -2.80
CA ALA A 123 -17.55 -0.93 -3.15
C ALA A 123 -16.36 -1.91 -3.16
N PRO A 124 -16.52 -3.17 -2.69
CA PRO A 124 -15.44 -4.15 -2.72
C PRO A 124 -14.89 -4.47 -4.12
N ALA A 125 -15.71 -4.24 -5.14
CA ALA A 125 -15.38 -4.45 -6.54
C ALA A 125 -14.54 -3.31 -7.15
N GLU A 126 -14.36 -2.20 -6.43
CA GLU A 126 -13.56 -1.06 -6.86
C GLU A 126 -12.32 -0.93 -5.98
N MET A 127 -11.22 -0.50 -6.60
CA MET A 127 -9.95 -0.26 -5.94
C MET A 127 -9.82 1.21 -5.57
N GLU A 128 -9.55 1.46 -4.29
CA GLU A 128 -9.26 2.78 -3.76
C GLU A 128 -7.76 3.06 -3.78
N LYS A 129 -7.39 4.33 -3.93
CA LYS A 129 -6.00 4.78 -3.93
C LYS A 129 -5.78 6.00 -3.04
N LEU A 130 -4.66 5.98 -2.33
CA LEU A 130 -4.17 7.10 -1.55
C LEU A 130 -2.66 7.24 -1.69
N VAL A 131 -2.19 8.47 -1.48
CA VAL A 131 -0.77 8.80 -1.56
C VAL A 131 -0.33 9.29 -0.20
N LEU A 132 0.58 8.55 0.43
CA LEU A 132 1.20 8.90 1.70
C LEU A 132 2.57 9.52 1.41
N LYS A 133 2.74 10.80 1.80
CA LYS A 133 4.02 11.49 1.64
C LYS A 133 4.89 11.28 2.88
N LYS A 134 6.22 11.33 2.70
CA LYS A 134 7.18 11.13 3.79
C LYS A 134 6.99 12.16 4.90
N GLU A 135 6.71 13.41 4.52
CA GLU A 135 6.50 14.54 5.44
C GLU A 135 5.27 14.36 6.37
N MET A 136 4.37 13.43 6.06
CA MET A 136 3.21 13.12 6.91
C MET A 136 3.57 12.13 8.05
N LEU A 137 4.67 11.39 7.91
CA LEU A 137 5.10 10.41 8.89
C LEU A 137 5.76 11.10 10.08
N LEU A 138 5.45 10.62 11.28
CA LEU A 138 6.02 11.09 12.53
C LEU A 138 7.40 10.47 12.80
N ASP A 139 7.55 9.18 12.51
CA ASP A 139 8.76 8.40 12.69
C ASP A 139 8.75 7.13 11.83
N ASN A 140 9.62 6.17 12.17
CA ASN A 140 9.76 4.90 11.46
C ASN A 140 8.83 3.79 11.98
N SER A 141 7.84 4.10 12.82
CA SER A 141 6.91 3.10 13.33
C SER A 141 5.86 2.69 12.30
N PRO A 142 5.24 1.50 12.44
CA PRO A 142 4.19 1.06 11.53
C PRO A 142 2.99 2.01 11.51
N ILE A 143 2.31 2.06 10.36
CA ILE A 143 1.04 2.76 10.22
C ILE A 143 -0.15 1.80 10.37
N THR A 144 -1.28 2.36 10.78
CA THR A 144 -2.58 1.68 10.79
C THR A 144 -3.56 2.48 9.95
N ILE A 145 -4.23 1.80 9.03
CA ILE A 145 -5.26 2.37 8.20
C ILE A 145 -6.64 2.04 8.79
N LEU A 146 -7.44 3.06 9.03
CA LEU A 146 -8.82 2.92 9.47
C LEU A 146 -9.78 3.46 8.41
N LEU A 147 -10.85 2.71 8.18
CA LEU A 147 -12.00 3.17 7.43
C LEU A 147 -13.22 3.17 8.35
N GLU A 148 -13.82 4.34 8.55
CA GLU A 148 -14.96 4.53 9.44
C GLU A 148 -16.19 4.97 8.64
N GLU A 149 -17.25 4.17 8.64
CA GLU A 149 -18.53 4.56 8.03
C GLU A 149 -19.18 5.71 8.80
N VAL A 150 -19.73 6.67 8.07
CA VAL A 150 -20.41 7.83 8.64
C VAL A 150 -21.91 7.61 8.52
N SER A 151 -22.53 7.20 9.62
CA SER A 151 -24.00 7.18 9.73
C SER A 151 -24.55 8.60 9.65
N ILE A 152 -25.58 8.79 8.84
CA ILE A 152 -26.38 10.03 8.79
C ILE A 152 -27.42 9.96 9.91
#